data_AF-A0A961TIF4-F1
#
_entry.id   AF-A0A961TIF4-F1
#
_cell.length_a   1.000
_cell.length_b   1.000
_cell.length_c   1.000
_cell.angle_alpha   90.00
_cell.angle_beta   90.00
_cell.angle_gamma   90.00
#
_symmetry.space_group_name_H-M   'P 1'
#
loop_
_entity.id
_entity.type
_entity.pdbx_description
1 polymer ?
#
loop_
_entity_poly.entity_id
_entity_poly.type
_entity_poly.pdbx_seq_one_letter_code
_entity_poly.pdbx_strand_id
1 'polypeptide(L)'
;MTDTLSKTPAYVQIGKRRFAFTTYEKVSEAYCETRDRLDATASGRTGPLAPQCTIHAGDGEQLAHVSYNGKVWAGDARDWFTGKEPISNPYA
;
A
#
# COMPACT_ATOMS: atom_id res chain seq x y z
N MET A 1 19.78 -2.27 -13.68
CA MET A 1 18.62 -2.68 -12.87
C MET A 1 18.89 -2.16 -11.48
N THR A 2 18.25 -1.05 -11.11
CA THR A 2 18.58 -0.31 -9.90
C THR A 2 18.02 -1.06 -8.70
N ASP A 3 18.91 -1.39 -7.78
CA ASP A 3 18.67 -2.09 -6.52
C ASP A 3 17.65 -1.32 -5.67
N THR A 4 16.37 -1.64 -5.82
CA THR A 4 15.25 -1.02 -5.09
C THR A 4 15.15 -1.53 -3.65
N LEU A 5 15.99 -2.51 -3.27
CA LEU A 5 15.98 -3.16 -1.95
C LEU A 5 16.91 -2.49 -0.92
N SER A 6 17.84 -1.62 -1.34
CA SER A 6 18.74 -0.91 -0.41
C SER A 6 18.12 0.31 0.27
N LYS A 7 16.96 0.79 -0.20
CA LYS A 7 16.36 2.04 0.31
C LYS A 7 15.40 1.79 1.46
N THR A 8 15.51 2.61 2.50
CA THR A 8 14.64 2.55 3.68
C THR A 8 13.31 3.25 3.43
N PRO A 9 12.16 2.61 3.74
CA PRO A 9 10.86 3.28 3.73
C PRO A 9 10.83 4.46 4.70
N ALA A 10 10.35 5.61 4.23
CA ALA A 10 10.30 6.85 5.01
C ALA A 10 8.86 7.30 5.28
N TYR A 11 7.98 7.21 4.27
CA TYR A 11 6.59 7.65 4.41
C TYR A 11 5.63 6.81 3.59
N VAL A 12 4.37 6.86 3.99
CA VAL A 12 3.23 6.27 3.29
C VAL A 12 2.40 7.39 2.68
N GLN A 13 1.97 7.21 1.45
CA GLN A 13 1.05 8.11 0.76
C GLN A 13 -0.29 7.40 0.53
N ILE A 14 -1.37 7.97 1.07
CA ILE A 14 -2.74 7.51 0.88
C ILE A 14 -3.49 8.60 0.12
N GLY A 15 -3.74 8.37 -1.16
CA GLY A 15 -4.24 9.40 -2.07
C GLY A 15 -3.29 10.61 -2.12
N LYS A 16 -3.74 11.78 -1.64
CA LYS A 16 -2.94 13.02 -1.61
C LYS A 16 -2.26 13.29 -0.26
N ARG A 17 -2.43 12.43 0.75
CA ARG A 17 -1.93 12.64 2.12
C ARG A 17 -0.70 11.77 2.39
N ARG A 18 0.23 12.30 3.18
CA ARG A 18 1.45 11.58 3.61
C ARG A 18 1.42 11.32 5.12
N PHE A 19 1.93 10.17 5.52
CA PHE A 19 2.02 9.71 6.90
C PHE A 19 3.41 9.12 7.14
N ALA A 20 3.92 9.22 8.37
CA ALA A 20 5.17 8.58 8.72
C ALA A 20 5.07 7.06 8.52
N PHE A 21 6.09 6.46 7.91
CA PHE A 21 6.15 5.01 7.80
C PHE A 21 6.46 4.39 9.18
N THR A 22 5.81 3.26 9.47
CA THR A 22 6.05 2.46 10.68
C THR A 22 6.54 1.06 10.29
N THR A 23 5.63 0.13 10.05
CA THR A 23 5.92 -1.22 9.53
C THR A 23 4.94 -1.57 8.43
N TYR A 24 5.28 -2.54 7.59
CA TYR A 24 4.39 -2.97 6.51
C TYR A 24 3.05 -3.50 7.04
N GLU A 25 3.07 -4.21 8.17
CA GLU A 25 1.87 -4.76 8.83
C GLU A 25 0.96 -3.64 9.31
N LYS A 26 1.51 -2.62 9.98
CA LYS A 26 0.71 -1.49 10.48
C LYS A 26 0.14 -0.64 9.37
N VAL A 27 0.88 -0.50 8.28
CA VAL A 27 0.38 0.20 7.08
C VAL A 27 -0.74 -0.59 6.41
N SER A 28 -0.62 -1.92 6.31
CA SER A 28 -1.66 -2.82 5.82
C SER A 28 -2.93 -2.74 6.67
N GLU A 29 -2.79 -2.85 8.00
CA GLU A 29 -3.89 -2.77 8.98
C GLU A 29 -4.65 -1.44 8.84
N ALA A 30 -3.93 -0.31 8.90
CA ALA A 30 -4.52 1.02 8.78
C ALA A 30 -5.21 1.25 7.42
N TYR A 31 -4.64 0.69 6.34
CA TYR A 31 -5.26 0.74 5.02
C TYR A 31 -6.57 -0.05 4.97
N CYS A 32 -6.58 -1.28 5.48
CA CYS A 32 -7.77 -2.13 5.55
C CYS A 32 -8.88 -1.47 6.38
N GLU A 33 -8.57 -0.92 7.56
CA GLU A 33 -9.54 -0.19 8.39
C GLU A 33 -10.13 1.02 7.63
N THR A 34 -9.29 1.76 6.93
CA THR A 34 -9.73 2.93 6.13
C THR A 34 -10.63 2.50 4.98
N ARG A 35 -10.25 1.45 4.24
CA ARG A 35 -11.05 0.85 3.16
C ARG A 35 -12.41 0.42 3.69
N ASP A 36 -12.43 -0.39 4.75
CA ASP A 36 -13.67 -0.96 5.31
C ASP A 36 -14.60 0.13 5.83
N ARG A 37 -14.06 1.18 6.44
CA ARG A 37 -14.83 2.35 6.85
C ARG A 37 -15.43 3.10 5.66
N LEU A 38 -14.65 3.31 4.59
CA LEU A 38 -15.14 4.00 3.39
C LEU A 38 -16.22 3.19 2.69
N ASP A 39 -16.02 1.88 2.55
CA ASP A 39 -16.98 0.96 1.94
C ASP A 39 -18.26 0.85 2.78
N ALA A 40 -18.17 0.84 4.13
CA ALA A 40 -19.35 0.88 5.00
C ALA A 40 -20.17 2.17 4.86
N THR A 41 -19.52 3.30 4.55
CA THR A 41 -20.20 4.59 4.32
C THR A 41 -20.70 4.77 2.88
N ALA A 42 -20.38 3.83 1.99
CA ALA A 42 -20.79 3.87 0.59
C ALA A 42 -22.26 3.46 0.45
N SER A 43 -23.17 4.42 0.56
CA SER A 43 -24.59 4.21 0.24
C SER A 43 -24.77 3.94 -1.26
N GLY A 44 -24.57 2.69 -1.69
CA GLY A 44 -24.93 2.21 -3.04
C GLY A 44 -23.98 2.60 -4.18
N ARG A 45 -22.75 3.07 -3.92
CA ARG A 45 -21.73 3.26 -4.96
C ARG A 45 -20.80 2.06 -5.01
N THR A 46 -20.91 1.26 -6.06
CA THR A 46 -20.05 0.10 -6.33
C THR A 46 -18.77 0.56 -7.05
N GLY A 47 -17.67 0.64 -6.30
CA GLY A 47 -16.32 0.88 -6.82
C GLY A 47 -15.33 1.01 -5.66
N PRO A 48 -14.02 0.74 -5.86
CA PRO A 48 -13.04 0.87 -4.79
C PRO A 48 -12.92 2.35 -4.40
N LEU A 49 -13.58 2.73 -3.31
CA LEU A 49 -13.52 4.09 -2.76
C LEU A 49 -12.19 4.34 -2.02
N ALA A 50 -11.52 3.27 -1.63
CA ALA A 50 -10.23 3.36 -0.97
C ALA A 50 -9.18 3.93 -1.92
N PRO A 51 -8.57 5.09 -1.60
CA PRO A 51 -7.50 5.67 -2.41
C PRO A 51 -6.29 4.72 -2.46
N GLN A 52 -5.44 4.89 -3.47
CA GLN A 52 -4.18 4.13 -3.53
C GLN A 52 -3.31 4.41 -2.30
N CYS A 53 -2.66 3.35 -1.81
CA CYS A 53 -1.72 3.40 -0.70
C CYS A 53 -0.34 2.95 -1.19
N THR A 54 0.61 3.87 -1.20
CA THR A 54 1.99 3.67 -1.68
C THR A 54 3.00 4.00 -0.59
N ILE A 55 4.14 3.33 -0.60
CA ILE A 55 5.20 3.46 0.39
C ILE A 55 6.45 3.95 -0.34
N HIS A 56 7.06 5.00 0.19
CA HIS A 56 8.14 5.73 -0.48
C HIS A 56 9.39 5.85 0.40
N ALA A 57 10.54 5.93 -0.26
CA ALA A 57 11.81 6.35 0.33
C ALA A 57 11.82 7.87 0.61
N GLY A 58 12.83 8.34 1.35
CA GLY A 58 12.97 9.76 1.70
C GLY A 58 13.18 10.70 0.52
N ASP A 59 13.66 10.17 -0.61
CA ASP A 59 13.85 10.89 -1.88
C ASP A 59 12.60 10.89 -2.78
N GLY A 60 11.53 10.21 -2.35
CA GLY A 60 10.26 10.13 -3.04
C GLY A 60 10.08 8.93 -3.97
N GLU A 61 11.10 8.08 -4.14
CA GLU A 61 10.96 6.83 -4.90
C GLU A 61 9.92 5.91 -4.26
N GLN A 62 9.03 5.34 -5.06
CA GLN A 62 8.07 4.35 -4.58
C GLN A 62 8.75 3.00 -4.41
N LEU A 63 8.76 2.50 -3.18
CA LEU A 63 9.36 1.21 -2.82
C LEU A 63 8.33 0.08 -2.82
N ALA A 64 7.08 0.38 -2.47
CA ALA A 64 6.02 -0.60 -2.36
C ALA A 64 4.63 0.02 -2.50
N HIS A 65 3.62 -0.82 -2.65
CA HIS A 65 2.21 -0.45 -2.61
C HIS A 65 1.40 -1.48 -1.83
N VAL A 66 0.28 -1.03 -1.27
CA VAL A 66 -0.71 -1.91 -0.63
C VAL A 66 -1.84 -2.16 -1.63
N SER A 67 -2.09 -3.42 -1.95
CA SER A 67 -3.23 -3.80 -2.80
C SER A 67 -4.53 -3.73 -2.00
N TYR A 68 -5.66 -3.72 -2.73
CA TYR A 68 -6.97 -3.57 -2.11
C TYR A 68 -7.27 -4.61 -1.01
N ASN A 69 -6.72 -5.84 -1.12
CA ASN A 69 -6.83 -6.88 -0.09
C ASN A 69 -5.79 -6.76 1.06
N GLY A 70 -5.14 -5.62 1.23
CA GLY A 70 -4.18 -5.39 2.32
C GLY A 70 -2.79 -6.00 2.13
N LYS A 71 -2.54 -6.79 1.09
CA LYS A 71 -1.19 -7.30 0.81
C LYS A 71 -0.25 -6.17 0.41
N VAL A 72 0.98 -6.22 0.87
CA VAL A 72 2.02 -5.23 0.53
C VAL A 72 2.95 -5.84 -0.52
N TRP A 73 3.17 -5.12 -1.61
CA TRP A 73 3.93 -5.57 -2.76
C TRP A 73 5.08 -4.61 -3.07
N ALA A 74 6.23 -5.16 -3.46
CA ALA A 74 7.37 -4.36 -3.92
C ALA A 74 7.07 -3.64 -5.24
N GLY A 75 7.50 -2.38 -5.34
CA GLY A 75 7.43 -1.53 -6.54
C GLY A 75 6.05 -0.95 -6.83
N ASP A 76 5.82 -0.61 -8.10
CA ASP A 76 4.54 -0.12 -8.59
C ASP A 76 3.53 -1.27 -8.79
N ALA A 77 2.24 -0.97 -8.68
CA ALA A 77 1.17 -1.93 -8.95
C ALA A 77 1.19 -2.45 -10.40
N ARG A 78 1.71 -1.66 -11.34
CA ARG A 78 1.89 -2.02 -12.75
C ARG A 78 2.98 -3.07 -12.94
N ASP A 79 3.91 -3.20 -11.98
CA ASP A 79 5.02 -4.17 -12.01
C ASP A 79 4.62 -5.52 -11.37
N TRP A 80 3.32 -5.74 -11.14
CA TRP A 80 2.80 -6.99 -10.62
C TRP A 80 2.71 -8.07 -11.71
N PHE A 81 3.00 -9.32 -11.35
CA PHE A 81 2.86 -10.48 -12.23
C PHE A 81 2.52 -11.74 -11.43
N THR A 82 1.94 -12.74 -12.12
CA THR A 82 1.58 -14.03 -11.53
C THR A 82 2.82 -14.74 -10.96
N GLY A 83 2.76 -15.13 -9.68
CA GLY A 83 3.86 -15.79 -8.98
C GLY A 83 4.78 -14.85 -8.19
N LYS A 84 4.58 -13.52 -8.28
CA LYS A 84 5.20 -12.58 -7.35
C LYS A 84 4.66 -12.83 -5.94
N GLU A 85 5.52 -12.71 -4.93
CA GLU A 85 5.12 -12.81 -3.53
C GLU A 85 5.01 -11.41 -2.89
N PRO A 86 4.06 -11.21 -1.97
CA PRO A 86 3.96 -9.97 -1.22
C PRO A 86 5.10 -9.88 -0.18
N ILE A 87 5.56 -8.65 0.10
CA ILE A 87 6.47 -8.36 1.20
C ILE A 87 5.80 -8.66 2.55
N SER A 88 4.51 -8.35 2.67
CA SER A 88 3.71 -8.61 3.87
C SER A 88 2.31 -9.04 3.47
N ASN A 89 1.82 -10.10 4.10
CA ASN A 89 0.49 -10.67 3.86
C ASN A 89 -0.27 -10.75 5.20
N PRO A 90 -1.33 -9.95 5.40
CA PRO A 90 -2.08 -9.95 6.66
C PRO A 90 -2.89 -11.24 6.91
N TYR A 91 -2.91 -12.18 5.96
CA TYR A 91 -3.64 -13.45 6.04
C TYR A 91 -2.73 -14.68 5.98
N ALA A 92 -1.41 -14.50 6.08
CA ALA A 92 -0.45 -15.61 6.13
C ALA A 92 -0.35 -16.23 7.53
#